data_AF-A0A955HAG8-F1
#
_entry.id   AF-A0A955HAG8-F1
#
_cell.length_a   1.000
_cell.length_b   1.000
_cell.length_c   1.000
_cell.angle_alpha   90.00
_cell.angle_beta   90.00
_cell.angle_gamma   90.00
#
_symmetry.space_group_name_H-M   'P 1'
#
loop_
_entity.id
_entity.type
_entity.pdbx_description
1 polymer ?
#
loop_
_entity_poly.entity_id
_entity_poly.type
_entity_poly.pdbx_seq_one_letter_code
_entity_poly.pdbx_strand_id
1 'polypeptide(L)'
;MAEKAKKTTKKVVDKKDTDGADSKGPNEILETLRSIKTKFGDEAIMTLAETKHVDVEAIPSGSIGLDDALGIGGYPRGRTIEIFGPESAGKTTLSMHAVAEAQKMSGI
;
A
#
# COMPACT_ATOMS: atom_id res chain seq x y z
N MET A 1 55.12 -41.52 5.33
CA MET A 1 55.50 -41.39 6.75
C MET A 1 54.44 -40.50 7.39
N ALA A 2 53.48 -41.10 8.10
CA ALA A 2 53.38 -41.12 9.58
C ALA A 2 52.99 -39.73 10.12
N GLU A 3 51.95 -39.50 10.92
CA GLU A 3 51.23 -40.37 11.85
C GLU A 3 49.87 -39.73 12.22
N LYS A 4 48.87 -40.57 12.50
CA LYS A 4 47.56 -40.24 13.09
C LYS A 4 47.71 -39.99 14.59
N ALA A 5 46.77 -39.28 15.23
CA ALA A 5 45.77 -39.90 16.11
C ALA A 5 45.16 -38.96 17.19
N LYS A 6 43.80 -38.97 17.21
CA LYS A 6 42.88 -39.15 18.37
C LYS A 6 42.89 -38.08 19.49
N LYS A 7 41.77 -37.68 20.10
CA LYS A 7 40.56 -38.46 20.47
C LYS A 7 39.45 -37.52 21.05
N THR A 8 38.19 -37.81 20.70
CA THR A 8 36.93 -37.85 21.54
C THR A 8 36.54 -36.66 22.44
N THR A 9 35.42 -35.94 22.23
CA THR A 9 33.95 -36.20 22.41
C THR A 9 33.33 -36.11 23.82
N LYS A 10 32.17 -35.40 23.87
CA LYS A 10 31.02 -35.37 24.83
C LYS A 10 31.28 -34.62 26.16
N LYS A 11 30.34 -33.87 26.78
CA LYS A 11 28.86 -33.90 26.82
C LYS A 11 28.31 -32.58 27.46
N VAL A 12 27.26 -32.01 26.85
CA VAL A 12 26.00 -31.41 27.42
C VAL A 12 26.05 -30.50 28.67
N VAL A 13 25.43 -29.31 28.60
CA VAL A 13 24.19 -28.90 29.33
C VAL A 13 23.80 -27.46 28.93
N ASP A 14 22.49 -27.27 28.77
CA ASP A 14 21.71 -26.07 28.47
C ASP A 14 22.12 -24.75 29.12
N LYS A 15 21.91 -23.66 28.36
CA LYS A 15 21.22 -22.46 28.85
C LYS A 15 20.50 -21.75 27.69
N LYS A 16 19.19 -21.92 27.64
CA LYS A 16 18.27 -20.87 27.16
C LYS A 16 18.40 -19.69 28.12
N ASP A 17 18.40 -18.48 27.56
CA ASP A 17 17.84 -17.23 28.09
C ASP A 17 18.16 -16.15 27.03
N THR A 18 17.23 -15.87 26.09
CA THR A 18 16.27 -14.74 26.08
C THR A 18 16.78 -13.51 25.31
N ASP A 19 15.97 -13.14 24.30
CA ASP A 19 15.73 -11.82 23.74
C ASP A 19 16.89 -11.02 23.13
N GLY A 20 16.87 -10.91 21.80
CA GLY A 20 17.73 -9.97 21.07
C GLY A 20 17.46 -9.96 19.57
N ALA A 21 16.49 -9.14 19.15
CA ALA A 21 16.24 -8.61 17.80
C ALA A 21 16.97 -9.32 16.63
N ASP A 22 16.23 -10.13 15.88
CA ASP A 22 16.67 -10.73 14.62
C ASP A 22 17.16 -9.63 13.66
N SER A 23 18.48 -9.54 13.51
CA SER A 23 19.10 -8.85 12.38
C SER A 23 18.97 -9.72 11.14
N LYS A 24 17.73 -9.85 10.64
CA LYS A 24 17.45 -10.51 9.36
C LYS A 24 18.19 -9.74 8.27
N GLY A 25 19.21 -10.36 7.70
CA GLY A 25 20.07 -9.72 6.71
C GLY A 25 19.30 -9.28 5.46
N PRO A 26 19.83 -8.33 4.68
CA PRO A 26 19.16 -7.77 3.49
C PRO A 26 18.74 -8.83 2.46
N ASN A 27 19.40 -9.99 2.44
CA ASN A 27 19.09 -11.08 1.52
C ASN A 27 17.75 -11.77 1.81
N GLU A 28 17.36 -11.95 3.08
CA GLU A 28 16.10 -12.61 3.42
C GLU A 28 14.88 -11.77 3.04
N ILE A 29 15.01 -10.45 3.15
CA ILE A 29 13.99 -9.48 2.75
C ILE A 29 13.79 -9.54 1.23
N LEU A 30 14.89 -9.57 0.46
CA LEU A 30 14.83 -9.67 -1.00
C LEU A 30 14.22 -10.99 -1.48
N GLU A 31 14.52 -12.12 -0.84
CA GLU A 31 13.87 -13.39 -1.17
C GLU A 31 12.38 -13.39 -0.83
N THR A 32 11.99 -12.81 0.30
CA THR A 32 10.59 -12.67 0.69
C THR A 32 9.82 -11.83 -0.32
N LEU A 33 10.38 -10.69 -0.74
CA LEU A 33 9.80 -9.83 -1.77
C LEU A 33 9.62 -10.58 -3.10
N ARG A 34 10.63 -11.35 -3.54
CA ARG A 34 10.53 -12.19 -4.75
C ARG A 34 9.45 -13.26 -4.63
N SER A 35 9.38 -13.94 -3.49
CA SER A 35 8.38 -14.98 -3.23
C SER A 35 6.95 -14.43 -3.31
N ILE A 36 6.71 -13.23 -2.77
CA ILE A 36 5.41 -12.55 -2.85
C ILE A 36 5.08 -12.21 -4.31
N LYS A 37 6.02 -11.62 -5.07
CA LYS A 37 5.81 -11.28 -6.49
C LYS A 37 5.50 -12.51 -7.35
N THR A 38 6.24 -13.61 -7.19
CA THR A 38 5.98 -14.85 -7.95
C THR A 38 4.61 -15.45 -7.65
N LYS A 39 4.13 -15.35 -6.39
CA LYS A 39 2.85 -15.96 -5.99
C LYS A 39 1.63 -15.11 -6.31
N PHE A 40 1.75 -13.78 -6.23
CA PHE A 40 0.61 -12.87 -6.25
C PHE A 40 0.68 -11.80 -7.36
N GLY A 41 1.74 -11.82 -8.17
CA GLY A 41 1.99 -10.85 -9.24
C GLY A 41 2.92 -9.72 -8.79
N ASP A 42 3.53 -9.04 -9.76
CA ASP A 42 4.52 -7.97 -9.50
C ASP A 42 3.93 -6.77 -8.76
N GLU A 43 2.62 -6.53 -8.88
CA GLU A 43 1.92 -5.43 -8.20
C GLU A 43 1.49 -5.76 -6.76
N ALA A 44 1.69 -7.00 -6.29
CA ALA A 44 1.29 -7.39 -4.95
C ALA A 44 2.16 -6.76 -3.85
N ILE A 45 3.40 -6.38 -4.16
CA ILE A 45 4.29 -5.68 -3.22
C ILE A 45 5.32 -4.81 -3.96
N MET A 46 5.41 -3.55 -3.53
CA MET A 46 6.28 -2.53 -4.11
C MET A 46 6.93 -1.73 -2.98
N THR A 47 8.11 -1.17 -3.24
CA THR A 47 8.64 -0.12 -2.35
C THR A 47 7.97 1.22 -2.63
N LEU A 48 7.89 2.10 -1.63
CA LEU A 48 7.29 3.44 -1.82
C LEU A 48 8.04 4.26 -2.89
N ALA A 49 9.34 4.04 -3.04
CA ALA A 49 10.16 4.67 -4.08
C ALA A 49 9.88 4.14 -5.50
N GLU A 50 9.39 2.90 -5.63
CA GLU A 50 8.96 2.30 -6.90
C GLU A 50 7.51 2.68 -7.26
N THR A 51 6.77 3.29 -6.34
CA THR A 51 5.39 3.72 -6.58
C THR A 51 5.43 4.93 -7.53
N LYS A 52 5.13 4.71 -8.81
CA LYS A 52 4.84 5.80 -9.74
C LYS A 52 3.73 6.65 -9.14
N HIS A 53 3.81 7.98 -9.26
CA HIS A 53 2.65 8.84 -8.99
C HIS A 53 1.52 8.31 -9.87
N VAL A 54 0.56 7.63 -9.25
CA VAL A 54 -0.61 7.14 -9.96
C VAL A 54 -1.44 8.38 -10.23
N ASP A 55 -1.51 8.77 -11.49
CA ASP A 55 -2.38 9.85 -11.90
C ASP A 55 -3.80 9.41 -11.61
N VAL A 56 -4.46 10.07 -10.66
CA VAL A 56 -5.80 9.71 -10.22
C VAL A 56 -6.77 10.44 -11.13
N GLU A 57 -7.48 9.70 -11.97
CA GLU A 57 -8.58 10.25 -12.75
C GLU A 57 -9.62 10.89 -11.84
N ALA A 58 -10.12 12.07 -12.22
CA ALA A 58 -11.13 12.81 -11.47
C ALA A 58 -12.42 13.01 -12.28
N ILE A 59 -13.55 13.04 -11.58
CA ILE A 59 -14.85 13.46 -12.12
C ILE A 59 -15.08 14.91 -11.66
N PRO A 60 -15.35 15.88 -12.54
CA PRO A 60 -15.61 17.26 -12.15
C PRO A 60 -16.73 17.35 -11.11
N SER A 61 -16.62 18.27 -10.16
CA SER A 61 -17.66 18.47 -9.15
C SER A 61 -18.84 19.30 -9.64
N GLY A 62 -18.71 19.94 -10.81
CA GLY A 62 -19.64 20.92 -11.33
C GLY A 62 -19.44 22.32 -10.73
N SER A 63 -18.42 22.50 -9.88
CA SER A 63 -18.01 23.79 -9.30
C SER A 63 -16.51 23.99 -9.48
N ILE A 64 -16.15 25.00 -10.28
CA ILE A 64 -14.74 25.35 -10.55
C ILE A 64 -13.97 25.59 -9.25
N GLY A 65 -14.57 26.28 -8.28
CA GLY A 65 -13.91 26.57 -7.00
C GLY A 65 -13.69 25.33 -6.14
N LEU A 66 -14.56 24.32 -6.24
CA LEU A 66 -14.39 23.07 -5.51
C LEU A 66 -13.36 22.17 -6.20
N ASP A 67 -13.35 22.12 -7.54
CA ASP A 67 -12.37 21.37 -8.32
C ASP A 67 -10.94 21.87 -8.07
N ASP A 68 -10.77 23.19 -7.99
CA ASP A 68 -9.49 23.83 -7.65
C ASP A 68 -9.10 23.55 -6.19
N ALA A 69 -10.04 23.67 -5.24
CA ALA A 69 -9.79 23.37 -3.83
C ALA A 69 -9.39 21.90 -3.58
N LEU A 70 -9.88 20.96 -4.39
CA LEU A 70 -9.49 19.55 -4.35
C LEU A 70 -8.11 19.29 -4.97
N GLY A 71 -7.59 20.22 -5.79
CA GLY A 71 -6.24 20.19 -6.35
C GLY A 71 -6.00 19.14 -7.45
N ILE A 72 -6.96 18.24 -7.68
CA ILE A 72 -6.91 17.21 -8.73
C ILE A 72 -7.97 17.41 -9.80
N GLY A 73 -8.73 18.51 -9.75
CA GLY A 73 -9.77 18.84 -10.73
C GLY A 73 -11.12 18.17 -10.51
N GLY A 74 -11.37 17.61 -9.33
CA GLY A 74 -12.68 17.05 -8.95
C GLY A 74 -12.61 15.85 -8.01
N TYR A 75 -13.63 15.01 -8.07
CA TYR A 75 -13.79 13.80 -7.26
C TYR A 75 -12.88 12.66 -7.75
N PRO A 76 -12.00 12.09 -6.91
CA PRO A 76 -11.10 11.01 -7.32
C PRO A 76 -11.84 9.70 -7.62
N ARG A 77 -11.55 9.07 -8.76
CA ARG A 77 -12.10 7.75 -9.10
C ARG A 77 -11.44 6.64 -8.27
N GLY A 78 -12.22 5.61 -7.96
CA GLY A 78 -11.74 4.45 -7.17
C GLY A 78 -11.49 4.74 -5.69
N ARG A 79 -12.00 5.86 -5.18
CA ARG A 79 -11.88 6.27 -3.77
C ARG A 79 -13.26 6.54 -3.17
N THR A 80 -13.37 6.33 -1.86
CA THR A 80 -14.55 6.71 -1.08
C THR A 80 -14.45 8.17 -0.68
N ILE A 81 -15.54 8.92 -0.87
CA ILE A 81 -15.62 10.35 -0.55
C ILE A 81 -16.73 10.53 0.49
N GLU A 82 -16.44 11.31 1.53
CA GLU A 82 -17.40 11.67 2.58
C GLU A 82 -17.77 13.14 2.45
N ILE A 83 -19.07 13.44 2.40
CA ILE A 83 -19.62 14.81 2.38
C ILE A 83 -20.44 14.99 3.66
N PHE A 84 -19.95 15.82 4.58
CA PHE A 84 -20.62 16.10 5.86
C PHE A 84 -20.96 17.58 6.00
N GLY A 85 -21.85 17.90 6.95
CA GLY A 85 -22.28 19.27 7.22
C GLY A 85 -23.71 19.38 7.75
N PRO A 86 -24.14 20.60 8.14
CA PRO A 86 -25.47 20.87 8.70
C PRO A 86 -26.63 20.42 7.80
N GLU A 87 -27.81 20.26 8.39
CA GLU A 87 -29.04 20.05 7.62
C GLU A 87 -29.24 21.20 6.62
N SER A 88 -29.76 20.89 5.43
CA SER A 88 -29.97 21.87 4.35
C SER A 88 -28.71 22.53 3.76
N ALA A 89 -27.48 22.14 4.17
CA ALA A 89 -26.23 22.64 3.58
C ALA A 89 -25.98 22.17 2.12
N GLY A 90 -26.88 21.38 1.54
CA GLY A 90 -26.77 20.92 0.15
C GLY A 90 -25.95 19.66 -0.07
N LYS A 91 -25.69 18.85 0.97
CA LYS A 91 -24.94 17.57 0.87
C LYS A 91 -25.48 16.65 -0.23
N THR A 92 -26.78 16.35 -0.18
CA THR A 92 -27.47 15.52 -1.18
C THR A 92 -27.43 16.16 -2.56
N THR A 93 -27.61 17.48 -2.63
CA THR A 93 -27.51 18.23 -3.89
C THR A 93 -26.12 18.07 -4.51
N LEU A 94 -25.06 18.24 -3.72
CA LEU A 94 -23.67 18.06 -4.17
C LEU A 94 -23.40 16.63 -4.66
N SER A 95 -23.91 15.62 -3.95
CA SER A 95 -23.84 14.23 -4.42
C SER A 95 -24.56 14.01 -5.75
N MET A 96 -25.73 14.62 -5.94
CA MET A 96 -26.44 14.54 -7.22
C MET A 96 -25.71 15.28 -8.35
N HIS A 97 -25.02 16.39 -8.06
CA HIS A 97 -24.13 17.03 -9.02
C HIS A 97 -22.98 16.11 -9.43
N ALA A 98 -22.36 15.40 -8.49
CA ALA A 98 -21.33 14.41 -8.79
C ALA A 98 -21.83 13.32 -9.75
N VAL A 99 -23.05 12.81 -9.53
CA VAL A 99 -23.69 11.83 -10.42
C VAL A 99 -23.96 12.44 -11.80
N ALA A 100 -24.50 13.65 -11.86
CA ALA A 100 -24.78 14.32 -13.14
C ALA A 100 -23.50 14.57 -13.96
N GLU A 101 -22.41 15.00 -13.35
CA GLU A 101 -21.12 15.17 -14.03
C GLU A 101 -20.54 13.83 -14.50
N ALA A 102 -20.65 12.78 -13.68
CA ALA A 102 -20.26 11.43 -14.10
C ALA A 102 -21.05 10.95 -15.33
N GLN A 103 -22.36 11.20 -15.36
CA GLN A 103 -23.23 10.85 -16.49
C GLN A 103 -22.89 11.60 -17.77
N LYS A 104 -22.55 12.89 -17.69
CA LYS A 104 -22.10 13.67 -18.86
C LYS A 104 -20.83 13.09 -19.50
N MET A 105 -19.99 12.43 -18.71
CA MET A 105 -18.77 11.77 -19.16
C MET A 105 -19.02 10.33 -19.65
N SER A 106 -20.25 9.99 -20.04
CA SER A 106 -20.68 8.63 -20.42
C SER A 106 -20.62 7.59 -19.29
N GLY A 107 -20.62 8.04 -18.03
CA GLY A 107 -20.96 7.19 -16.89
C GLY A 107 -22.44 6.81 -16.90
N ILE A 108 -22.79 5.69 -16.26
CA ILE A 108 -24.18 5.20 -16.14
C ILE A 108 -24.89 5.94 -15.00
#